data_AF-A0AA38YIF1-F1
#
_entry.id   AF-A0AA38YIF1-F1
#
_cell.length_a   1.000
_cell.length_b   1.000
_cell.length_c   1.000
_cell.angle_alpha   90.00
_cell.angle_beta   90.00
_cell.angle_gamma   90.00
#
_symmetry.space_group_name_H-M   'P 1'
#
loop_
_entity.id
_entity.type
_entity.pdbx_description
1 polymer ?
#
loop_
_entity_poly.entity_id
_entity_poly.type
_entity_poly.pdbx_seq_one_letter_code
_entity_poly.pdbx_strand_id
1 'polypeptide(L)'
;MTFLCWLLLWFETILGLRVNLDKSELIPVGRVESVVDLASELGCKAGSLPSTYLGMPLGASLKFVAAWDGVDGRFRKRLTMWKRQYISKGGRITLI
;
A
#
# COMPACT_ATOMS: atom_id res chain seq x y z
N MET A 1 -5.48 14.74 -18.56
CA MET A 1 -5.99 14.45 -17.20
C MET A 1 -7.51 14.34 -17.13
N THR A 2 -8.27 15.08 -17.95
CA THR A 2 -9.75 15.04 -17.99
C THR A 2 -10.38 13.65 -18.00
N PHE A 3 -9.86 12.69 -18.76
CA PHE A 3 -10.41 11.32 -18.81
C PHE A 3 -10.37 10.60 -17.45
N LEU A 4 -9.27 10.73 -16.71
CA LEU A 4 -9.12 10.07 -15.41
C LEU A 4 -10.08 10.68 -14.38
N CYS A 5 -10.22 12.01 -14.37
CA CYS A 5 -11.20 12.69 -13.52
C CYS A 5 -12.63 12.22 -13.80
N TRP A 6 -12.99 12.12 -15.09
CA TRP A 6 -14.30 11.59 -15.48
C TRP A 6 -14.52 10.15 -15.05
N LEU A 7 -13.51 9.28 -15.21
CA LEU A 7 -13.59 7.89 -14.79
C LEU A 7 -13.81 7.77 -13.27
N LEU A 8 -13.07 8.55 -12.48
CA LEU A 8 -13.25 8.57 -11.03
C LEU A 8 -14.64 9.09 -10.63
N LEU A 9 -15.15 10.12 -11.31
CA LEU A 9 -16.51 10.60 -11.08
C LEU A 9 -17.57 9.55 -11.41
N TRP A 10 -17.42 8.83 -12.53
CA TRP A 10 -18.33 7.73 -12.87
C TRP A 10 -18.25 6.59 -11.86
N PHE A 11 -17.06 6.25 -11.37
CA PHE A 11 -16.90 5.28 -10.30
C PHE A 11 -17.64 5.70 -9.01
N GLU A 12 -17.47 6.96 -8.59
CA GLU A 12 -18.15 7.50 -7.40
C GLU A 12 -19.67 7.47 -7.56
N THR A 13 -20.18 7.88 -8.72
CA THR A 13 -21.62 7.94 -8.99
C THR A 13 -22.27 6.56 -9.11
N ILE A 14 -21.62 5.60 -9.77
CA ILE A 14 -22.15 4.23 -9.95
C ILE A 14 -22.14 3.46 -8.62
N LEU A 15 -21.07 3.58 -7.84
CA LEU A 15 -20.92 2.81 -6.61
C LEU A 15 -21.44 3.53 -5.36
N GLY A 16 -21.80 4.82 -5.46
CA GLY A 16 -22.17 5.64 -4.31
C GLY A 16 -21.04 5.81 -3.29
N LEU A 17 -19.79 5.70 -3.75
CA LEU A 17 -18.59 5.81 -2.92
C LEU A 17 -17.89 7.14 -3.18
N ARG A 18 -16.96 7.51 -2.28
CA ARG A 18 -16.09 8.68 -2.45
C ARG A 18 -14.63 8.25 -2.46
N VAL A 19 -13.90 8.69 -3.47
CA VAL A 19 -12.45 8.49 -3.62
C VAL A 19 -11.73 9.32 -2.56
N ASN A 20 -10.83 8.67 -1.82
CA ASN A 20 -10.04 9.33 -0.80
C ASN A 20 -8.70 9.82 -1.40
N LEU A 21 -8.71 11.04 -1.94
CA LEU A 21 -7.54 11.63 -2.57
C LEU A 21 -6.37 11.86 -1.61
N ASP A 22 -6.63 12.05 -0.31
CA ASP A 22 -5.59 12.20 0.72
C ASP A 22 -4.75 10.92 0.91
N LYS A 23 -5.35 9.76 0.64
CA LYS A 23 -4.71 8.44 0.65
C LYS A 23 -4.29 7.95 -0.74
N SER A 24 -4.75 8.61 -1.80
CA SER A 24 -4.37 8.29 -3.17
C SER A 24 -3.04 8.94 -3.54
N GLU A 25 -2.28 8.24 -4.37
CA GLU A 25 -0.97 8.67 -4.83
C GLU A 25 -0.82 8.31 -6.31
N LEU A 26 -0.27 9.23 -7.10
CA LEU A 26 0.05 9.03 -8.50
C LEU A 26 1.53 8.65 -8.63
N ILE A 27 1.79 7.40 -9.01
CA ILE A 27 3.13 6.85 -9.16
C ILE A 27 3.44 6.70 -10.65
N PRO A 28 4.51 7.32 -11.18
CA PRO A 28 4.89 7.16 -12.57
C PRO A 28 5.46 5.78 -12.83
N VAL A 29 5.11 5.20 -13.98
CA VAL A 29 5.74 3.98 -14.49
C VAL A 29 6.49 4.36 -15.76
N GLY A 30 7.82 4.31 -15.70
CA GLY A 30 8.70 4.75 -16.80
C GLY A 30 8.99 6.24 -16.77
N ARG A 31 9.39 6.80 -17.93
CA ARG A 31 9.72 8.23 -18.06
C ARG A 31 8.44 9.02 -18.31
N VAL A 32 7.99 9.71 -17.28
CA VAL A 32 6.82 10.62 -17.34
C VAL A 32 7.29 12.00 -16.90
N GLU A 33 7.06 12.99 -17.75
CA GLU A 33 7.36 14.38 -17.41
C GLU A 33 6.26 14.94 -16.48
N SER A 34 6.70 15.65 -15.45
CA SER A 34 5.89 16.40 -14.49
C SER A 34 4.71 15.66 -13.80
N VAL A 35 5.00 14.53 -13.17
CA VAL A 35 4.02 13.80 -12.32
C VAL A 35 3.46 14.67 -11.19
N VAL A 36 4.25 15.61 -10.70
CA VAL A 36 3.86 16.51 -9.61
C VAL A 36 2.68 17.40 -10.04
N ASP A 37 2.75 17.97 -11.25
CA ASP A 37 1.67 18.81 -11.78
C ASP A 37 0.41 17.98 -12.00
N LEU A 38 0.57 16.77 -12.54
CA LEU A 38 -0.54 15.84 -12.79
C LEU A 38 -1.22 15.39 -11.49
N ALA A 39 -0.44 15.10 -10.45
CA ALA A 39 -0.97 14.76 -9.13
C ALA A 39 -1.69 15.95 -8.49
N SER A 40 -1.14 17.16 -8.63
CA SER A 40 -1.77 18.40 -8.16
C SER A 40 -3.10 18.68 -8.86
N GLU A 41 -3.19 18.43 -10.17
CA GLU A 41 -4.45 18.59 -10.93
C GLU A 41 -5.51 17.58 -10.49
N LEU A 42 -5.10 16.36 -10.15
CA LEU A 42 -5.99 15.32 -9.60
C LEU A 42 -6.34 15.53 -8.12
N GLY A 43 -5.61 16.40 -7.41
CA GLY A 43 -5.75 16.60 -5.97
C GLY A 43 -5.21 15.44 -5.12
N CYS A 44 -4.33 14.59 -5.67
CA CYS A 44 -3.69 13.49 -4.94
C CYS A 44 -2.18 13.72 -4.74
N LYS A 45 -1.51 12.84 -4.01
CA LYS A 45 -0.07 12.94 -3.77
C LYS A 45 0.73 12.45 -4.98
N ALA A 46 1.86 13.07 -5.28
CA ALA A 46 2.82 12.51 -6.22
C ALA A 46 3.69 11.47 -5.51
N GLY A 47 3.83 10.28 -6.09
CA GLY A 47 4.56 9.17 -5.52
C GLY A 47 5.66 8.61 -6.38
N SER A 48 6.35 7.61 -5.82
CA SER A 48 7.45 6.93 -6.50
C SER A 48 7.56 5.48 -6.07
N LEU A 49 8.22 4.67 -6.90
CA LEU A 49 8.61 3.31 -6.53
C LEU A 49 10.01 3.33 -5.88
N PRO A 50 10.28 2.43 -4.91
CA PRO A 50 9.35 1.44 -4.36
C PRO A 50 8.34 2.04 -3.38
N SER A 51 7.09 1.55 -3.40
CA SER A 51 6.02 1.99 -2.49
C SER A 51 5.47 0.80 -1.69
N THR A 52 4.51 1.03 -0.77
CA THR A 52 3.86 -0.06 -0.02
C THR A 52 2.39 -0.16 -0.43
N TYR A 53 1.98 -1.31 -0.94
CA TYR A 53 0.59 -1.60 -1.29
C TYR A 53 0.09 -2.84 -0.56
N LEU A 54 -1.02 -2.71 0.19
CA LEU A 54 -1.57 -3.77 1.04
C LEU A 54 -0.55 -4.36 2.04
N GLY A 55 0.43 -3.53 2.45
CA GLY A 55 1.52 -3.94 3.33
C GLY A 55 2.69 -4.61 2.62
N MET A 56 2.63 -4.84 1.30
CA MET A 56 3.69 -5.47 0.53
C MET A 56 4.52 -4.41 -0.22
N PRO A 57 5.83 -4.61 -0.38
CA PRO A 57 6.65 -3.72 -1.18
C PRO A 57 6.27 -3.83 -2.65
N LEU A 58 5.92 -2.71 -3.26
CA LEU A 58 5.58 -2.58 -4.67
C LEU A 58 6.75 -1.92 -5.41
N GLY A 59 7.15 -2.47 -6.55
CA GLY A 59 8.26 -1.95 -7.36
C GLY A 59 9.66 -2.09 -6.76
N ALA A 60 9.79 -2.69 -5.57
CA ALA A 60 11.08 -3.10 -5.04
C ALA A 60 11.58 -4.36 -5.77
N SER A 61 12.90 -4.50 -5.92
CA SER A 61 13.49 -5.75 -6.36
C SER A 61 13.17 -6.85 -5.35
N LEU A 62 12.64 -7.99 -5.83
CA LEU A 62 12.30 -9.13 -4.97
C LEU A 62 13.52 -9.65 -4.18
N LYS A 63 14.74 -9.47 -4.74
CA LYS A 63 16.00 -9.86 -4.11
C LYS A 63 16.50 -8.87 -3.06
N PHE A 64 15.86 -7.70 -2.94
CA PHE A 64 16.24 -6.69 -1.96
C PHE A 64 15.62 -7.02 -0.61
N VAL A 65 16.40 -7.68 0.25
CA VAL A 65 15.95 -8.19 1.56
C VAL A 65 15.33 -7.09 2.42
N ALA A 66 15.94 -5.89 2.45
CA ALA A 66 15.46 -4.79 3.28
C ALA A 66 14.06 -4.26 2.87
N ALA A 67 13.60 -4.48 1.63
CA ALA A 67 12.21 -4.14 1.26
C ALA A 67 11.17 -4.99 2.02
N TRP A 68 11.58 -6.12 2.59
CA TRP A 68 10.72 -7.02 3.35
C TRP A 68 10.75 -6.78 4.86
N ASP A 69 11.61 -5.89 5.37
CA ASP A 69 11.74 -5.63 6.80
C ASP A 69 10.42 -5.17 7.44
N GLY A 70 9.67 -4.33 6.71
CA GLY A 70 8.34 -3.89 7.16
C GLY A 70 7.32 -5.04 7.22
N VAL A 71 7.46 -6.05 6.38
CA VAL A 71 6.62 -7.26 6.39
C VAL A 71 7.03 -8.15 7.57
N ASP A 72 8.31 -8.47 7.69
CA ASP A 72 8.88 -9.27 8.78
C ASP A 72 8.55 -8.68 10.15
N GLY A 73 8.70 -7.37 10.33
CA GLY A 73 8.36 -6.67 11.57
C GLY A 73 6.90 -6.86 12.00
N ARG A 74 5.96 -6.88 11.04
CA ARG A 74 4.52 -7.14 11.35
C ARG A 74 4.29 -8.59 11.77
N PHE A 75 4.94 -9.55 11.12
CA PHE A 75 4.88 -10.96 11.53
C PHE A 75 5.47 -11.16 12.92
N ARG A 76 6.66 -10.60 13.20
CA ARG A 76 7.27 -10.61 14.53
C ARG A 76 6.35 -10.03 15.59
N LYS A 77 5.74 -8.87 15.34
CA LYS A 77 4.80 -8.24 16.29
C LYS A 77 3.61 -9.15 16.59
N ARG A 78 3.03 -9.83 15.58
CA ARG A 78 1.95 -10.80 15.78
C ARG A 78 2.41 -12.01 16.60
N LEU A 79 3.55 -12.60 16.24
CA LEU A 79 4.13 -13.75 16.94
C LEU A 79 4.49 -13.42 18.40
N THR A 80 4.97 -12.21 18.69
CA THR A 80 5.26 -11.79 20.08
C THR A 80 4.00 -11.75 20.95
N MET A 81 2.82 -11.43 20.40
CA MET A 81 1.57 -11.48 21.16
C MET A 81 1.19 -12.91 21.58
N TRP A 82 1.56 -13.91 20.79
CA TRP A 82 1.29 -15.33 21.10
C TRP A 82 2.24 -15.93 22.13
N LYS A 83 3.32 -15.23 22.50
CA LYS A 83 4.18 -15.62 23.62
C LYS A 83 3.53 -15.41 25.00
N ARG A 84 2.34 -14.81 25.07
CA ARG A 84 1.60 -14.60 26.33
C ARG A 84 1.37 -15.91 27.09
N GLN A 85 1.27 -15.76 28.40
CA GLN A 85 1.39 -16.80 29.43
C GLN A 85 0.36 -17.94 29.34
N TYR A 86 -0.70 -17.79 28.53
CA TYR A 86 -1.87 -18.67 28.50
C TYR A 86 -1.89 -19.68 27.34
N ILE A 87 -0.89 -19.70 26.45
CA ILE A 87 -0.85 -20.65 25.32
C ILE A 87 0.12 -21.81 25.64
N SER A 88 -0.40 -23.04 25.59
CA SER A 88 0.38 -24.27 25.75
C SER A 88 1.43 -24.42 24.63
N LYS A 89 2.46 -25.24 24.86
CA LYS A 89 3.46 -25.52 23.80
C LYS A 89 2.82 -26.04 22.50
N GLY A 90 1.83 -26.94 22.63
CA GLY A 90 1.07 -27.46 21.47
C GLY A 90 0.29 -26.36 20.76
N GLY A 91 -0.43 -25.51 21.50
CA GLY A 91 -1.14 -24.37 20.91
C GLY A 91 -0.23 -23.37 20.22
N ARG A 92 1.00 -23.18 20.70
CA ARG A 92 2.00 -22.31 20.03
C ARG A 92 2.49 -22.87 18.71
N ILE A 93 2.70 -24.19 18.62
CA ILE A 93 3.15 -24.85 17.37
C ILE A 93 2.03 -24.80 16.32
N THR A 94 0.78 -25.02 16.71
CA THR A 94 -0.36 -24.98 15.79
C THR A 94 -0.62 -23.57 15.20
N LEU A 95 -0.19 -22.51 15.89
CA LEU A 95 -0.39 -21.13 15.44
C LEU A 95 0.70 -20.61 14.49
N ILE A 96 1.87 -21.25 14.47
CA ILE A 96 3.01 -20.91 13.59
C ILE A 96 2.83 -21.62 12.25
#